data_AF-A0A179F0Z9-F1
#
_entry.id   AF-A0A179F0Z9-F1
#
_cell.length_a   1.000
_cell.length_b   1.000
_cell.length_c   1.000
_cell.angle_alpha   90.00
_cell.angle_beta   90.00
_cell.angle_gamma   90.00
#
_symmetry.space_group_name_H-M   'P 1'
#
loop_
_entity.id
_entity.type
_entity.pdbx_description
1 polymer ?
#
loop_
_entity_poly.entity_id
_entity_poly.type
_entity_poly.pdbx_seq_one_letter_code
_entity_poly.pdbx_strand_id
1 'polypeptide(L)'
;MCDSSQPGQQCSRCRTRNIPCVGVGQQRFKFKVQSSSSSTSGRSSHRNQQEVSTLFVGGHGSPPPLGSPKRPLGNPNNRIAEKLVYLLESTHTGHSLQAFRPYLFDNLPRRLGYSAALDAALAAFTSLLETQQSSYEQLNPRSLQLYVSGIKVLQRSLANPTSRGEPNTLCAAHIISECYVWIAQDNSNARRHSEGLSSLMSSLVHEKPKDSFLRSVCFAITSNLVSLQDSIFNSDIQLSPWIQNLYDVHEPLPPSDDVQATSHLPRFSVPLLAMIPDLIRHPKENEARIQWVYNSILDRHLQMKVYFSANKDKLSQNTYHGMLCNGQYGAYIAIGITLNAILRVLNPNNILLATEQSIFCGDAIILAERAKEERPLAAHHVPQAIVSAWCVTGDSKTRERLRQLIEDYRNTYAMAKLLQHISYWQVAPTRLMEIPWFRLDCTKQNSQGAGDETSMDRRTDRRTEGTSREVQEFCCIL
;
A
#
# COMPACT_ATOMS: atom_id res chain seq x y z
N MET A 1 -21.77 -7.28 40.74
CA MET A 1 -21.63 -7.52 42.18
C MET A 1 -22.66 -8.58 42.57
N CYS A 2 -22.49 -9.27 43.70
CA CYS A 2 -23.54 -10.12 44.26
C CYS A 2 -24.52 -9.23 45.01
N ASP A 3 -25.82 -9.55 44.93
CA ASP A 3 -26.89 -8.69 45.43
C ASP A 3 -27.62 -9.31 46.64
N SER A 4 -27.12 -10.44 47.18
CA SER A 4 -27.70 -11.10 48.34
C SER A 4 -27.10 -10.57 49.65
N SER A 5 -27.95 -10.03 50.52
CA SER A 5 -27.62 -9.51 51.85
C SER A 5 -27.64 -10.60 52.94
N GLN A 6 -28.09 -11.82 52.64
CA GLN A 6 -28.11 -12.93 53.59
C GLN A 6 -26.99 -13.95 53.31
N PRO A 7 -26.15 -14.29 54.31
CA PRO A 7 -25.12 -15.31 54.14
C PRO A 7 -25.76 -16.69 53.92
N GLY A 8 -25.33 -17.39 52.87
CA GLY A 8 -25.79 -18.74 52.52
C GLY A 8 -26.90 -18.81 51.47
N GLN A 9 -27.58 -17.71 51.11
CA GLN A 9 -28.50 -17.71 49.97
C GLN A 9 -27.80 -17.31 48.66
N GLN A 10 -27.95 -18.16 47.63
CA GLN A 10 -27.47 -17.88 46.28
C GLN A 10 -28.33 -16.80 45.60
N CYS A 11 -27.72 -15.69 45.18
CA CYS A 11 -28.42 -14.69 44.38
C CYS A 11 -28.77 -15.23 42.99
N SER A 12 -29.76 -14.63 42.32
CA SER A 12 -30.21 -15.06 40.99
C SER A 12 -29.04 -15.20 40.00
N ARG A 13 -28.10 -14.26 40.04
CA ARG A 13 -26.91 -14.24 39.17
C ARG A 13 -25.93 -15.39 39.42
N CYS A 14 -25.69 -15.76 40.68
CA CYS A 14 -24.85 -16.91 41.03
C CYS A 14 -25.55 -18.22 40.69
N ARG A 15 -26.87 -18.28 40.86
CA ARG A 15 -27.72 -19.41 40.49
C ARG A 15 -27.69 -19.67 38.98
N THR A 16 -27.88 -18.64 38.16
CA THR A 16 -27.82 -18.75 36.69
C THR A 16 -26.44 -19.20 36.18
N ARG A 17 -25.37 -18.91 36.94
CA ARG A 17 -23.99 -19.24 36.55
C ARG A 17 -23.43 -20.50 37.22
N ASN A 18 -24.21 -21.18 38.04
CA ASN A 18 -23.81 -22.36 38.81
C ASN A 18 -22.48 -22.19 39.56
N ILE A 19 -22.32 -21.06 40.27
CA ILE A 19 -21.12 -20.75 41.06
C ILE A 19 -21.50 -20.44 42.53
N PRO A 20 -20.62 -20.74 43.50
CA PRO A 20 -20.86 -20.42 44.90
C PRO A 20 -20.95 -18.91 45.12
N CYS A 21 -22.03 -18.47 45.76
CA CYS A 21 -22.31 -17.09 46.12
C CYS A 21 -21.53 -16.73 47.39
N VAL A 22 -20.79 -15.61 47.38
CA VAL A 22 -19.94 -15.16 48.51
C VAL A 22 -20.46 -13.89 49.20
N GLY A 23 -21.71 -13.48 48.92
CA GLY A 23 -22.32 -12.29 49.50
C GLY A 23 -21.86 -10.95 48.90
N VAL A 24 -22.54 -9.87 49.28
CA VAL A 24 -22.21 -8.47 48.92
C VAL A 24 -20.94 -8.04 49.68
N GLY A 25 -20.03 -7.32 49.01
CA GLY A 25 -18.92 -6.59 49.68
C GLY A 25 -17.54 -7.27 49.69
N GLN A 26 -17.40 -8.52 49.25
CA GLN A 26 -16.10 -9.18 49.11
C GLN A 26 -15.51 -8.93 47.71
N GLN A 27 -14.54 -8.01 47.58
CA GLN A 27 -13.76 -7.81 46.35
C GLN A 27 -12.97 -9.08 46.00
N ARG A 28 -13.20 -9.66 44.81
CA ARG A 28 -12.54 -10.91 44.39
C ARG A 28 -11.11 -10.77 43.88
N PHE A 29 -10.60 -9.56 43.64
CA PHE A 29 -9.24 -9.36 43.13
C PHE A 29 -8.58 -8.11 43.71
N LYS A 30 -7.38 -8.28 44.27
CA LYS A 30 -6.44 -7.21 44.61
C LYS A 30 -5.23 -7.37 43.68
N PHE A 31 -5.04 -6.44 42.75
CA PHE A 31 -3.82 -6.42 41.94
C PHE A 31 -2.66 -5.95 42.82
N LYS A 32 -1.62 -6.78 42.97
CA LYS A 32 -0.33 -6.35 43.53
C LYS A 32 0.56 -5.90 42.37
N VAL A 33 0.92 -4.62 42.37
CA VAL A 33 2.02 -4.10 41.54
C VAL A 33 3.32 -4.54 42.19
N GLN A 34 4.11 -5.37 41.50
CA GLN A 34 5.43 -5.77 41.94
C GLN A 34 6.45 -4.75 41.40
N SER A 35 6.77 -3.75 42.21
CA SER A 35 7.90 -2.85 41.98
C SER A 35 9.19 -3.60 42.28
N SER A 36 9.98 -3.91 41.26
CA SER A 36 11.33 -4.47 41.40
C SER A 36 12.29 -3.38 41.89
N SER A 37 12.43 -3.28 43.21
CA SER A 37 13.57 -2.58 43.84
C SER A 37 14.80 -3.48 43.74
N SER A 38 15.76 -3.05 42.92
CA SER A 38 17.12 -3.59 42.87
C SER A 38 17.85 -3.32 44.18
N SER A 39 18.10 -4.37 44.96
CA SER A 39 19.09 -4.38 46.04
C SER A 39 20.26 -5.26 45.63
N THR A 40 21.40 -4.61 45.47
CA THR A 40 22.74 -5.10 45.17
C THR A 40 23.24 -6.03 46.27
N SER A 41 23.82 -7.17 45.88
CA SER A 41 24.87 -8.00 46.54
C SER A 41 24.68 -9.44 46.05
N GLY A 42 25.63 -10.22 45.54
CA GLY A 42 27.05 -10.09 45.27
C GLY A 42 27.56 -11.53 45.00
N ARG A 43 28.50 -11.66 44.06
CA ARG A 43 29.45 -12.78 43.85
C ARG A 43 28.99 -14.09 43.17
N SER A 44 29.47 -14.18 41.92
CA SER A 44 30.34 -15.22 41.33
C SER A 44 29.81 -16.64 41.10
N SER A 45 29.79 -17.05 39.82
CA SER A 45 30.80 -17.94 39.20
C SER A 45 30.19 -19.00 38.29
N HIS A 46 30.67 -19.07 37.03
CA HIS A 46 30.76 -20.26 36.14
C HIS A 46 29.47 -21.06 35.81
N ARG A 47 29.25 -21.70 34.66
CA ARG A 47 29.93 -21.95 33.38
C ARG A 47 28.94 -22.79 32.53
N ASN A 48 28.99 -22.58 31.22
CA ASN A 48 28.65 -23.50 30.10
C ASN A 48 27.27 -24.15 29.89
N GLN A 49 26.84 -23.96 28.63
CA GLN A 49 26.43 -24.96 27.61
C GLN A 49 25.13 -25.74 27.78
N GLN A 50 24.39 -25.74 26.66
CA GLN A 50 23.69 -26.86 26.00
C GLN A 50 22.87 -27.80 26.91
N GLU A 51 21.63 -28.16 26.59
CA GLU A 51 21.29 -28.87 25.37
C GLU A 51 19.78 -29.10 25.37
N VAL A 52 19.19 -28.98 24.19
CA VAL A 52 17.86 -29.48 23.89
C VAL A 52 17.93 -31.01 23.92
N SER A 53 17.15 -31.66 24.78
CA SER A 53 16.76 -33.05 24.56
C SER A 53 15.45 -33.40 25.25
N THR A 54 14.49 -33.74 24.39
CA THR A 54 13.28 -34.51 24.60
C THR A 54 13.54 -35.85 25.29
N LEU A 55 12.79 -36.18 26.34
CA LEU A 55 12.53 -37.56 26.73
C LEU A 55 11.08 -37.70 27.25
N PHE A 56 10.32 -38.54 26.57
CA PHE A 56 9.02 -39.06 26.98
C PHE A 56 9.20 -40.36 27.78
N VAL A 57 8.16 -40.66 28.57
CA VAL A 57 7.79 -41.93 29.24
C VAL A 57 8.19 -42.10 30.71
N GLY A 58 7.16 -42.19 31.56
CA GLY A 58 7.23 -42.71 32.92
C GLY A 58 6.09 -42.18 33.80
N GLY A 59 4.95 -42.88 33.81
CA GLY A 59 3.72 -42.40 34.45
C GLY A 59 3.72 -42.44 35.99
N HIS A 60 2.86 -41.61 36.59
CA HIS A 60 1.96 -41.94 37.70
C HIS A 60 1.04 -40.73 38.00
N GLY A 61 -0.28 -40.98 38.03
CA GLY A 61 -1.34 -40.19 38.67
C GLY A 61 -1.36 -38.67 38.49
N SER A 62 -2.20 -38.15 37.59
CA SER A 62 -2.57 -36.73 37.57
C SER A 62 -4.09 -36.54 37.53
N PRO A 63 -4.63 -35.54 38.26
CA PRO A 63 -6.07 -35.25 38.41
C PRO A 63 -6.72 -34.81 37.08
N PRO A 64 -8.07 -34.82 36.95
CA PRO A 64 -8.74 -34.51 35.69
C PRO A 64 -8.35 -33.13 35.18
N PRO A 65 -8.32 -32.93 33.85
CA PRO A 65 -7.80 -31.71 33.26
C PRO A 65 -8.63 -30.52 33.75
N LEU A 66 -8.01 -29.63 34.52
CA LEU A 66 -8.51 -28.27 34.67
C LEU A 66 -8.69 -27.74 33.25
N GLY A 67 -9.94 -27.45 32.90
CA GLY A 67 -10.31 -26.98 31.57
C GLY A 67 -9.31 -25.94 31.09
N SER A 68 -8.76 -26.19 29.90
CA SER A 68 -7.98 -25.22 29.12
C SER A 68 -8.54 -23.83 29.34
N PRO A 69 -7.71 -22.80 29.65
CA PRO A 69 -8.22 -21.46 29.89
C PRO A 69 -9.10 -21.08 28.72
N LYS A 70 -10.40 -20.86 29.01
CA LYS A 70 -11.34 -20.36 28.02
C LYS A 70 -10.70 -19.10 27.45
N ARG A 71 -10.53 -19.10 26.12
CA ARG A 71 -10.09 -17.97 25.29
C ARG A 71 -10.53 -16.67 25.98
N PRO A 72 -9.63 -15.70 26.23
CA PRO A 72 -10.05 -14.47 26.90
C PRO A 72 -11.24 -13.89 26.15
N LEU A 73 -12.15 -13.21 26.85
CA LEU A 73 -13.29 -12.50 26.28
C LEU A 73 -12.78 -11.48 25.25
N GLY A 74 -12.50 -11.94 24.05
CA GLY A 74 -11.94 -11.15 22.98
C GLY A 74 -13.07 -10.35 22.37
N ASN A 75 -13.09 -9.05 22.64
CA ASN A 75 -13.82 -8.10 21.80
C ASN A 75 -13.40 -8.37 20.32
N PRO A 76 -14.30 -8.33 19.32
CA PRO A 76 -13.91 -8.36 17.91
C PRO A 76 -12.70 -7.47 17.58
N ASN A 77 -12.56 -6.31 18.23
CA ASN A 77 -11.40 -5.43 18.07
C ASN A 77 -10.08 -6.07 18.55
N ASN A 78 -10.09 -6.91 19.58
CA ASN A 78 -8.88 -7.62 20.03
C ASN A 78 -8.38 -8.59 18.95
N ARG A 79 -9.29 -9.25 18.22
CA ARG A 79 -8.91 -10.14 17.11
C ARG A 79 -8.34 -9.35 15.93
N ILE A 80 -8.89 -8.18 15.63
CA ILE A 80 -8.35 -7.30 14.57
C ILE A 80 -6.97 -6.81 14.98
N ALA A 81 -6.78 -6.38 16.23
CA ALA A 81 -5.50 -5.95 16.77
C ALA A 81 -4.45 -7.06 16.70
N GLU A 82 -4.78 -8.27 17.18
CA GLU A 82 -3.91 -9.45 17.13
C GLU A 82 -3.45 -9.75 15.69
N LYS A 83 -4.34 -9.64 14.71
CA LYS A 83 -4.01 -9.85 13.28
C LYS A 83 -3.10 -8.78 12.72
N LEU A 84 -3.38 -7.50 13.01
CA LEU A 84 -2.53 -6.40 12.55
C LEU A 84 -1.13 -6.55 13.13
N VAL A 85 -1.02 -6.86 14.43
CA VAL A 85 0.27 -7.11 15.08
C VAL A 85 0.98 -8.30 14.43
N TYR A 86 0.28 -9.42 14.21
CA TYR A 86 0.87 -10.58 13.52
C TYR A 86 1.42 -10.22 12.13
N LEU A 87 0.69 -9.45 11.33
CA LEU A 87 1.10 -9.04 10.00
C LEU A 87 2.22 -7.98 10.01
N LEU A 88 2.26 -7.12 11.02
CA LEU A 88 3.33 -6.15 11.25
C LEU A 88 4.62 -6.82 11.75
N GLU A 89 4.51 -7.87 12.54
CA GLU A 89 5.65 -8.61 13.10
C GLU A 89 6.08 -9.80 12.21
N SER A 90 5.39 -10.01 11.08
CA SER A 90 5.72 -11.09 10.15
C SER A 90 7.14 -10.95 9.61
N THR A 91 7.94 -12.00 9.81
CA THR A 91 9.30 -12.12 9.24
C THR A 91 9.27 -12.51 7.76
N HIS A 92 8.13 -13.00 7.26
CA HIS A 92 7.94 -13.27 5.84
C HIS A 92 7.79 -11.96 5.08
N THR A 93 8.77 -11.67 4.24
CA THR A 93 8.92 -10.38 3.54
C THR A 93 7.69 -10.05 2.70
N GLY A 94 7.17 -11.04 1.96
CA GLY A 94 5.99 -10.87 1.11
C GLY A 94 4.63 -10.71 1.78
N HIS A 95 4.50 -10.97 3.10
CA HIS A 95 3.25 -10.82 3.85
C HIS A 95 3.34 -9.72 4.93
N SER A 96 4.49 -9.07 5.05
CA SER A 96 4.71 -8.03 6.05
C SER A 96 3.95 -6.76 5.68
N LEU A 97 3.11 -6.28 6.60
CA LEU A 97 2.48 -4.97 6.46
C LEU A 97 3.46 -3.82 6.73
N GLN A 98 4.69 -4.09 7.19
CA GLN A 98 5.69 -3.03 7.33
C GLN A 98 6.00 -2.39 5.97
N ALA A 99 5.95 -3.15 4.87
CA ALA A 99 6.07 -2.62 3.52
C ALA A 99 4.96 -1.61 3.17
N PHE A 100 3.78 -1.74 3.78
CA PHE A 100 2.68 -0.80 3.68
C PHE A 100 2.89 0.33 4.68
N ARG A 101 3.64 1.37 4.31
CA ARG A 101 3.66 2.68 5.01
C ARG A 101 3.77 2.52 6.54
N PRO A 102 4.94 2.13 7.06
CA PRO A 102 5.13 1.61 8.43
C PRO A 102 4.48 2.50 9.50
N TYR A 103 4.67 3.82 9.40
CA TYR A 103 4.15 4.74 10.38
C TYR A 103 2.62 4.75 10.41
N LEU A 104 1.95 4.56 9.28
CA LEU A 104 0.49 4.48 9.29
C LEU A 104 0.06 3.20 10.02
N PHE A 105 0.59 2.05 9.62
CA PHE A 105 0.11 0.75 10.07
C PHE A 105 0.51 0.40 11.51
N ASP A 106 1.70 0.83 11.98
CA ASP A 106 2.13 0.70 13.37
C ASP A 106 1.16 1.38 14.35
N ASN A 107 0.45 2.40 13.87
CA ASN A 107 -0.48 3.18 14.67
C ASN A 107 -1.92 2.63 14.68
N LEU A 108 -2.24 1.67 13.82
CA LEU A 108 -3.60 1.16 13.68
C LEU A 108 -4.05 0.29 14.88
N PRO A 109 -3.23 -0.64 15.42
CA PRO A 109 -3.64 -1.46 16.55
C PRO A 109 -4.08 -0.63 17.77
N ARG A 110 -3.35 0.45 18.08
CA ARG A 110 -3.65 1.33 19.22
C ARG A 110 -4.85 2.25 19.02
N ARG A 111 -5.39 2.34 17.80
CA ARG A 111 -6.53 3.20 17.45
C ARG A 111 -7.85 2.44 17.34
N LEU A 112 -7.82 1.11 17.49
CA LEU A 112 -9.03 0.30 17.54
C LEU A 112 -9.90 0.65 18.75
N GLY A 113 -11.21 0.76 18.52
CA GLY A 113 -12.20 1.12 19.54
C GLY A 113 -12.46 2.61 19.68
N TYR A 114 -11.68 3.48 19.03
CA TYR A 114 -11.89 4.94 19.08
C TYR A 114 -12.78 5.45 17.94
N SER A 115 -12.91 4.71 16.85
CA SER A 115 -13.72 5.12 15.70
C SER A 115 -14.39 3.90 15.07
N ALA A 116 -15.72 3.91 15.03
CA ALA A 116 -16.49 2.84 14.42
C ALA A 116 -16.16 2.66 12.92
N ALA A 117 -15.87 3.76 12.21
CA ALA A 117 -15.49 3.71 10.80
C ALA A 117 -14.13 3.03 10.60
N LEU A 118 -13.14 3.39 11.42
CA LEU A 118 -11.81 2.79 11.35
C LEU A 118 -11.85 1.30 11.73
N ASP A 119 -12.57 0.96 12.80
CA ASP A 119 -12.74 -0.43 13.24
C ASP A 119 -13.38 -1.30 12.14
N ALA A 120 -14.43 -0.79 11.49
CA ALA A 120 -15.11 -1.51 10.41
C ALA A 120 -14.24 -1.64 9.15
N ALA A 121 -13.47 -0.60 8.80
CA ALA A 121 -12.52 -0.65 7.69
C ALA A 121 -11.40 -1.67 7.94
N LEU A 122 -10.83 -1.69 9.15
CA LEU A 122 -9.79 -2.65 9.54
C LEU A 122 -10.32 -4.08 9.61
N ALA A 123 -11.57 -4.28 10.02
CA ALA A 123 -12.22 -5.59 9.99
C ALA A 123 -12.31 -6.13 8.55
N ALA A 124 -12.70 -5.27 7.59
CA ALA A 124 -12.75 -5.65 6.18
C ALA A 124 -11.34 -5.96 5.64
N PHE A 125 -10.39 -5.07 5.89
CA PHE A 125 -9.01 -5.18 5.40
C PHE A 125 -8.32 -6.45 5.91
N THR A 126 -8.36 -6.71 7.22
CA THR A 126 -7.76 -7.91 7.81
C THR A 126 -8.46 -9.19 7.35
N SER A 127 -9.77 -9.18 7.14
CA SER A 127 -10.50 -10.32 6.57
C SER A 127 -10.08 -10.60 5.13
N LEU A 128 -9.84 -9.57 4.32
CA LEU A 128 -9.36 -9.73 2.95
C LEU A 128 -7.95 -10.31 2.92
N LEU A 129 -7.03 -9.77 3.71
CA LEU A 129 -5.66 -10.29 3.81
C LEU A 129 -5.58 -11.77 4.20
N GLU A 130 -6.49 -12.25 5.05
CA GLU A 130 -6.54 -13.66 5.43
C GLU A 130 -7.11 -14.58 4.36
N THR A 131 -7.99 -14.05 3.52
CA THR A 131 -8.82 -14.86 2.62
C THR A 131 -8.49 -14.70 1.15
N GLN A 132 -7.57 -13.79 0.80
CA GLN A 132 -7.17 -13.50 -0.56
C GLN A 132 -5.70 -13.83 -0.73
N GLN A 133 -5.41 -14.98 -1.32
CA GLN A 133 -4.05 -15.34 -1.74
C GLN A 133 -3.76 -14.87 -3.17
N SER A 134 -4.82 -14.58 -3.93
CA SER A 134 -4.75 -14.02 -5.29
C SER A 134 -5.99 -13.19 -5.61
N SER A 135 -5.83 -12.12 -6.39
CA SER A 135 -6.94 -11.27 -6.84
C SER A 135 -7.91 -11.94 -7.82
N TYR A 136 -7.60 -13.17 -8.25
CA TYR A 136 -8.46 -13.98 -9.11
C TYR A 136 -9.26 -15.04 -8.34
N GLU A 137 -9.03 -15.19 -7.03
CA GLU A 137 -9.79 -16.11 -6.20
C GLU A 137 -11.22 -15.61 -5.98
N GLN A 138 -12.16 -16.55 -5.79
CA GLN A 138 -13.52 -16.18 -5.45
C GLN A 138 -13.52 -15.47 -4.08
N LEU A 139 -14.06 -14.25 -4.08
CA LEU A 139 -14.16 -13.45 -2.87
C LEU A 139 -14.90 -14.19 -1.77
N ASN A 140 -14.28 -14.22 -0.59
CA ASN A 140 -14.92 -14.78 0.58
C ASN A 140 -16.19 -13.96 0.91
N PRO A 141 -17.38 -14.59 1.00
CA PRO A 141 -18.64 -13.88 1.26
C PRO A 141 -18.60 -13.03 2.54
N ARG A 142 -17.87 -13.47 3.56
CA ARG A 142 -17.70 -12.72 4.81
C ARG A 142 -16.85 -11.47 4.61
N SER A 143 -15.75 -11.57 3.85
CA SER A 143 -14.90 -10.42 3.54
C SER A 143 -15.68 -9.36 2.76
N LEU A 144 -16.51 -9.78 1.81
CA LEU A 144 -17.41 -8.89 1.07
C LEU A 144 -18.46 -8.22 1.98
N GLN A 145 -19.08 -8.99 2.89
CA GLN A 145 -20.03 -8.42 3.86
C GLN A 145 -19.39 -7.39 4.79
N LEU A 146 -18.16 -7.67 5.26
CA LEU A 146 -17.41 -6.73 6.10
C LEU A 146 -17.04 -5.47 5.31
N TYR A 147 -16.63 -5.59 4.05
CA TYR A 147 -16.36 -4.46 3.18
C TYR A 147 -17.60 -3.57 2.98
N VAL A 148 -18.75 -4.15 2.61
CA VAL A 148 -20.01 -3.42 2.44
C VAL A 148 -20.47 -2.76 3.75
N SER A 149 -20.30 -3.45 4.88
CA SER A 149 -20.56 -2.88 6.20
C SER A 149 -19.65 -1.69 6.50
N GLY A 150 -18.35 -1.83 6.20
CA GLY A 150 -17.35 -0.77 6.34
C GLY A 150 -17.71 0.50 5.56
N ILE A 151 -18.11 0.36 4.29
CA ILE A 151 -18.61 1.49 3.48
C ILE A 151 -19.80 2.17 4.17
N LYS A 152 -20.79 1.41 4.64
CA LYS A 152 -21.99 1.98 5.29
C LYS A 152 -21.64 2.75 6.57
N VAL A 153 -20.72 2.23 7.38
CA VAL A 153 -20.27 2.93 8.60
C VAL A 153 -19.50 4.19 8.23
N LEU A 154 -18.58 4.10 7.27
CA LEU A 154 -17.82 5.25 6.77
C LEU A 154 -18.75 6.35 6.24
N GLN A 155 -19.75 6.01 5.44
CA GLN A 155 -20.75 6.96 4.93
C GLN A 155 -21.48 7.70 6.06
N ARG A 156 -21.85 7.01 7.14
CA ARG A 156 -22.46 7.66 8.31
C ARG A 156 -21.48 8.60 9.02
N SER A 157 -20.22 8.19 9.17
CA SER A 157 -19.17 9.03 9.77
C SER A 157 -18.86 10.27 8.92
N LEU A 158 -18.92 10.16 7.59
CA LEU A 158 -18.80 11.28 6.67
C LEU A 158 -20.04 12.18 6.67
N ALA A 159 -21.24 11.63 6.88
CA ALA A 159 -22.46 12.42 7.01
C ALA A 159 -22.50 13.26 8.30
N ASN A 160 -21.87 12.78 9.37
CA ASN A 160 -21.81 13.48 10.65
C ASN A 160 -20.69 14.55 10.67
N PRO A 161 -21.01 15.84 10.87
CA PRO A 161 -20.03 16.93 10.89
C PRO A 161 -18.89 16.76 11.89
N THR A 162 -19.15 16.14 13.05
CA THR A 162 -18.14 15.96 14.11
C THR A 162 -17.10 14.93 13.70
N SER A 163 -17.53 13.79 13.15
CA SER A 163 -16.63 12.71 12.78
C SER A 163 -16.01 12.88 11.38
N ARG A 164 -16.61 13.67 10.49
CA ARG A 164 -16.14 13.86 9.10
C ARG A 164 -14.68 14.31 9.06
N GLY A 165 -14.30 15.22 9.94
CA GLY A 165 -12.95 15.80 9.98
C GLY A 165 -11.92 15.03 10.79
N GLU A 166 -12.30 13.90 11.38
CA GLU A 166 -11.38 13.16 12.23
C GLU A 166 -10.33 12.39 11.40
N PRO A 167 -9.06 12.35 11.86
CA PRO A 167 -8.01 11.56 11.20
C PRO A 167 -8.38 10.08 11.04
N ASN A 168 -9.14 9.52 11.99
CA ASN A 168 -9.60 8.13 11.94
C ASN A 168 -10.60 7.90 10.79
N THR A 169 -11.46 8.88 10.48
CA THR A 169 -12.41 8.80 9.37
C THR A 169 -11.70 8.88 8.03
N LEU A 170 -10.71 9.77 7.89
CA LEU A 170 -9.87 9.84 6.69
C LEU A 170 -9.05 8.56 6.48
N CYS A 171 -8.48 8.01 7.57
CA CYS A 171 -7.78 6.72 7.54
C CYS A 171 -8.72 5.57 7.14
N ALA A 172 -9.94 5.53 7.67
CA ALA A 172 -10.94 4.55 7.28
C ALA A 172 -11.28 4.63 5.79
N ALA A 173 -11.42 5.84 5.24
CA ALA A 173 -11.64 6.05 3.81
C ALA A 173 -10.47 5.50 2.96
N HIS A 174 -9.24 5.77 3.37
CA HIS A 174 -8.05 5.23 2.71
C HIS A 174 -8.00 3.70 2.74
N ILE A 175 -8.23 3.07 3.90
CA ILE A 175 -8.21 1.61 4.05
C ILE A 175 -9.32 0.95 3.22
N ILE A 176 -10.53 1.53 3.17
CA ILE A 176 -11.61 1.05 2.30
C ILE A 176 -11.23 1.14 0.83
N SER A 177 -10.51 2.20 0.43
CA SER A 177 -9.98 2.31 -0.94
C SER A 177 -8.96 1.21 -1.25
N GLU A 178 -8.08 0.85 -0.32
CA GLU A 178 -7.13 -0.25 -0.51
C GLU A 178 -7.84 -1.61 -0.58
N CYS A 179 -8.90 -1.82 0.20
CA CYS A 179 -9.71 -3.04 0.14
C CYS A 179 -10.34 -3.26 -1.24
N TYR A 180 -10.70 -2.17 -1.94
CA TYR A 180 -11.36 -2.25 -3.25
C TYR A 180 -10.52 -3.01 -4.28
N VAL A 181 -9.19 -2.99 -4.17
CA VAL A 181 -8.25 -3.70 -5.06
C VAL A 181 -8.52 -5.20 -5.13
N TRP A 182 -8.94 -5.82 -4.03
CA TRP A 182 -9.30 -7.24 -4.02
C TRP A 182 -10.78 -7.47 -4.35
N ILE A 183 -11.65 -6.52 -4.03
CA ILE A 183 -13.10 -6.69 -4.16
C ILE A 183 -13.57 -6.53 -5.61
N ALA A 184 -12.96 -5.63 -6.36
CA ALA A 184 -13.49 -5.24 -7.64
C ALA A 184 -12.77 -5.94 -8.80
N GLN A 185 -13.52 -6.79 -9.50
CA GLN A 185 -13.16 -7.25 -10.84
C GLN A 185 -13.67 -6.31 -11.93
N ASP A 186 -14.59 -5.40 -11.58
CA ASP A 186 -15.12 -4.34 -12.44
C ASP A 186 -14.49 -3.00 -12.03
N ASN A 187 -13.84 -2.37 -13.00
CA ASN A 187 -13.05 -1.19 -12.76
C ASN A 187 -13.88 0.09 -12.75
N SER A 188 -15.20 0.08 -12.92
CA SER A 188 -15.98 1.32 -12.99
C SER A 188 -16.00 2.16 -11.69
N ASN A 189 -15.88 1.55 -10.50
CA ASN A 189 -16.05 2.28 -9.24
C ASN A 189 -14.76 2.73 -8.54
N ALA A 190 -13.55 2.31 -8.94
CA ALA A 190 -12.34 2.78 -8.25
C ALA A 190 -12.11 4.28 -8.39
N ARG A 191 -12.42 4.82 -9.57
CA ARG A 191 -12.41 6.26 -9.86
C ARG A 191 -13.11 7.07 -8.76
N ARG A 192 -14.24 6.56 -8.28
CA ARG A 192 -15.06 7.22 -7.24
C ARG A 192 -14.38 7.21 -5.86
N HIS A 193 -13.59 6.19 -5.55
CA HIS A 193 -12.81 6.15 -4.31
C HIS A 193 -11.70 7.20 -4.32
N SER A 194 -10.96 7.31 -5.43
CA SER A 194 -9.87 8.27 -5.57
C SER A 194 -10.36 9.72 -5.64
N GLU A 195 -11.47 9.98 -6.34
CA GLU A 195 -12.18 11.27 -6.31
C GLU A 195 -12.66 11.62 -4.90
N GLY A 196 -13.28 10.66 -4.21
CA GLY A 196 -13.74 10.84 -2.84
C GLY A 196 -12.59 11.18 -1.88
N LEU A 197 -11.45 10.47 -1.99
CA LEU A 197 -10.25 10.76 -1.21
C LEU A 197 -9.69 12.15 -1.53
N SER A 198 -9.61 12.53 -2.80
CA SER A 198 -9.16 13.86 -3.22
C SER A 198 -10.07 14.96 -2.65
N SER A 199 -11.39 14.77 -2.70
CA SER A 199 -12.37 15.71 -2.12
C SER A 199 -12.27 15.81 -0.59
N LEU A 200 -11.99 14.70 0.10
CA LEU A 200 -11.74 14.73 1.54
C LEU A 200 -10.43 15.44 1.87
N MET A 201 -9.36 15.18 1.11
CA MET A 201 -8.07 15.86 1.28
C MET A 201 -8.20 17.37 1.07
N SER A 202 -8.92 17.81 0.04
CA SER A 202 -9.14 19.24 -0.21
C SER A 202 -9.94 19.93 0.90
N SER A 203 -10.82 19.19 1.59
CA SER A 203 -11.64 19.68 2.70
C SER A 203 -10.95 19.62 4.07
N LEU A 204 -9.89 18.84 4.22
CA LEU A 204 -9.23 18.60 5.51
C LEU A 204 -7.82 19.20 5.59
N VAL A 205 -7.14 19.31 4.46
CA VAL A 205 -5.75 19.78 4.39
C VAL A 205 -5.71 21.23 3.97
N HIS A 206 -6.29 22.09 4.81
CA HIS A 206 -6.20 23.56 4.65
C HIS A 206 -4.89 24.12 5.22
N GLU A 207 -4.35 23.47 6.24
CA GLU A 207 -3.06 23.80 6.84
C GLU A 207 -2.18 22.55 6.94
N LYS A 208 -0.88 22.75 7.17
CA LYS A 208 0.06 21.65 7.44
C LYS A 208 -0.44 20.82 8.63
N PRO A 209 -0.72 19.50 8.46
CA PRO A 209 -1.20 18.67 9.54
C PRO A 209 -0.21 18.69 10.71
N LYS A 210 -0.68 18.90 11.95
CA LYS A 210 0.19 18.93 13.15
C LYS A 210 0.36 17.55 13.77
N ASP A 211 -0.71 16.76 13.77
CA ASP A 211 -0.72 15.38 14.26
C ASP A 211 0.07 14.46 13.33
N SER A 212 0.95 13.63 13.90
CA SER A 212 1.84 12.77 13.13
C SER A 212 1.10 11.62 12.43
N PHE A 213 0.02 11.11 13.04
CA PHE A 213 -0.80 10.08 12.39
C PHE A 213 -1.55 10.66 11.19
N LEU A 214 -2.19 11.82 11.33
CA LEU A 214 -2.83 12.52 10.22
C LEU A 214 -1.82 12.81 9.10
N ARG A 215 -0.59 13.24 9.41
CA ARG A 215 0.47 13.39 8.39
C ARG A 215 0.70 12.12 7.60
N SER A 216 0.79 10.97 8.27
CA SER A 216 1.02 9.69 7.60
C SER A 216 -0.17 9.21 6.79
N VAL A 217 -1.40 9.47 7.24
CA VAL A 217 -2.61 9.23 6.44
C VAL A 217 -2.60 10.11 5.18
N CYS A 218 -2.34 11.41 5.33
CA CYS A 218 -2.24 12.34 4.20
C CYS A 218 -1.14 11.93 3.21
N PHE A 219 0.01 11.50 3.71
CA PHE A 219 1.11 11.02 2.89
C PHE A 219 0.75 9.72 2.15
N ALA A 220 0.09 8.76 2.81
CA ALA A 220 -0.36 7.51 2.18
C ALA A 220 -1.36 7.79 1.06
N ILE A 221 -2.35 8.66 1.29
CA ILE A 221 -3.33 9.08 0.27
C ILE A 221 -2.62 9.82 -0.88
N THR A 222 -1.73 10.77 -0.57
CA THR A 222 -1.01 11.53 -1.61
C THR A 222 -0.12 10.62 -2.43
N SER A 223 0.59 9.70 -1.80
CA SER A 223 1.36 8.70 -2.53
C SER A 223 0.46 7.91 -3.46
N ASN A 224 -0.70 7.41 -3.02
CA ASN A 224 -1.60 6.69 -3.92
C ASN A 224 -2.08 7.56 -5.08
N LEU A 225 -2.61 8.76 -4.80
CA LEU A 225 -3.18 9.62 -5.85
C LEU A 225 -2.15 10.05 -6.90
N VAL A 226 -0.87 10.14 -6.49
CA VAL A 226 0.20 10.68 -7.34
C VAL A 226 1.12 9.59 -7.90
N SER A 227 1.55 8.60 -7.10
CA SER A 227 2.38 7.49 -7.57
C SER A 227 1.60 6.39 -8.30
N LEU A 228 0.28 6.30 -8.05
CA LEU A 228 -0.60 5.31 -8.65
C LEU A 228 -1.62 5.93 -9.60
N GLN A 229 -1.22 6.95 -10.35
CA GLN A 229 -1.84 7.26 -11.64
C GLN A 229 -3.24 7.87 -11.64
N ASP A 230 -3.97 7.81 -10.51
CA ASP A 230 -5.38 8.21 -10.51
C ASP A 230 -5.55 9.64 -11.01
N SER A 231 -4.68 10.55 -10.57
CA SER A 231 -4.70 11.95 -11.05
C SER A 231 -4.22 12.15 -12.48
N ILE A 232 -3.45 11.22 -13.06
CA ILE A 232 -2.95 11.31 -14.44
C ILE A 232 -4.11 11.14 -15.42
N PHE A 233 -4.92 10.08 -15.24
CA PHE A 233 -6.02 9.73 -16.15
C PHE A 233 -7.40 10.22 -15.70
N ASN A 234 -7.52 10.75 -14.49
CA ASN A 234 -8.75 11.36 -13.99
C ASN A 234 -8.57 12.86 -13.74
N SER A 235 -9.06 13.69 -14.68
CA SER A 235 -9.06 15.15 -14.57
C SER A 235 -9.90 15.71 -13.42
N ASP A 236 -10.81 14.90 -12.87
CA ASP A 236 -11.65 15.32 -11.73
C ASP A 236 -10.86 15.33 -10.42
N ILE A 237 -9.71 14.66 -10.38
CA ILE A 237 -8.81 14.66 -9.23
C ILE A 237 -7.92 15.91 -9.31
N GLN A 238 -8.31 16.92 -8.55
CA GLN A 238 -7.56 18.17 -8.40
C GLN A 238 -6.65 18.09 -7.18
N LEU A 239 -5.34 18.00 -7.40
CA LEU A 239 -4.33 17.94 -6.32
C LEU A 239 -4.05 19.31 -5.71
N SER A 240 -4.08 20.36 -6.52
CA SER A 240 -3.88 21.74 -6.05
C SER A 240 -5.20 22.34 -5.53
N PRO A 241 -5.16 23.23 -4.52
CA PRO A 241 -3.97 23.73 -3.83
C PRO A 241 -3.53 22.88 -2.62
N TRP A 242 -4.37 21.95 -2.13
CA TRP A 242 -4.17 21.28 -0.84
C TRP A 242 -2.85 20.50 -0.75
N ILE A 243 -2.33 19.97 -1.87
CA ILE A 243 -1.08 19.21 -1.89
C ILE A 243 0.14 20.06 -1.49
N GLN A 244 0.09 21.37 -1.67
CA GLN A 244 1.18 22.30 -1.31
C GLN A 244 1.45 22.29 0.20
N ASN A 245 0.41 22.09 1.02
CA ASN A 245 0.54 21.95 2.47
C ASN A 245 1.30 20.68 2.90
N LEU A 246 1.56 19.76 1.96
CA LEU A 246 2.26 18.51 2.19
C LEU A 246 3.68 18.48 1.61
N TYR A 247 4.13 19.53 0.93
CA TYR A 247 5.46 19.57 0.30
C TYR A 247 6.61 19.43 1.30
N ASP A 248 6.46 20.02 2.48
CA ASP A 248 7.42 19.92 3.59
C ASP A 248 7.01 18.86 4.63
N VAL A 249 6.10 17.96 4.26
CA VAL A 249 5.73 16.81 5.09
C VAL A 249 6.49 15.60 4.59
N HIS A 250 7.47 15.18 5.37
CA HIS A 250 8.18 13.94 5.12
C HIS A 250 7.46 12.77 5.78
N GLU A 251 7.47 11.61 5.13
CA GLU A 251 7.10 10.36 5.77
C GLU A 251 7.95 10.20 7.03
N PRO A 252 7.36 10.00 8.21
CA PRO A 252 8.13 9.72 9.41
C PRO A 252 8.93 8.44 9.17
N LEU A 253 10.25 8.53 9.23
CA LEU A 253 11.11 7.36 9.20
C LEU A 253 10.83 6.53 10.47
N PRO A 254 10.70 5.20 10.37
CA PRO A 254 10.67 4.37 11.57
C PRO A 254 11.95 4.60 12.38
N PRO A 255 11.90 4.46 13.71
CA PRO A 255 13.10 4.51 14.54
C PRO A 255 14.03 3.37 14.08
N SER A 256 15.07 3.73 13.34
CA SER A 256 16.15 2.84 12.93
C SER A 256 17.34 3.07 13.86
N ASP A 257 17.96 1.98 14.32
CA ASP A 257 19.24 2.04 15.04
C ASP A 257 20.36 2.65 14.17
N ASP A 258 20.18 2.66 12.83
CA ASP A 258 21.10 3.26 11.86
C ASP A 258 20.46 4.47 11.17
N VAL A 259 20.39 5.59 11.90
CA VAL A 259 19.91 6.91 11.41
C VAL A 259 20.80 7.42 10.25
N GLN A 260 22.05 6.99 10.17
CA GLN A 260 22.97 7.38 9.09
C GLN A 260 22.65 6.64 7.79
N ALA A 261 22.35 5.35 7.81
CA ALA A 261 21.98 4.62 6.59
C ALA A 261 20.66 5.10 5.96
N THR A 262 19.71 5.57 6.77
CA THR A 262 18.39 6.07 6.32
C THR A 262 18.40 7.54 5.91
N SER A 263 19.35 8.34 6.38
CA SER A 263 19.46 9.76 6.01
C SER A 263 19.96 9.98 4.57
N HIS A 264 20.70 9.02 4.02
CA HIS A 264 21.22 9.05 2.65
C HIS A 264 20.27 8.46 1.59
N LEU A 265 19.13 7.89 2.01
CA LEU A 265 18.15 7.35 1.06
C LEU A 265 17.50 8.50 0.28
N PRO A 266 17.56 8.51 -1.07
CA PRO A 266 16.83 9.47 -1.88
C PRO A 266 15.33 9.41 -1.55
N ARG A 267 14.77 10.53 -1.07
CA ARG A 267 13.35 10.59 -0.68
C ARG A 267 12.46 10.90 -1.88
N PHE A 268 11.24 10.34 -1.86
CA PHE A 268 10.18 10.79 -2.74
C PHE A 268 9.86 12.26 -2.50
N SER A 269 9.98 13.07 -3.56
CA SER A 269 9.60 14.48 -3.54
C SER A 269 8.13 14.59 -3.95
N VAL A 270 7.26 14.86 -2.97
CA VAL A 270 5.83 15.15 -3.23
C VAL A 270 5.66 16.28 -4.26
N PRO A 271 6.39 17.41 -4.19
CA PRO A 271 6.31 18.45 -5.23
C PRO A 271 6.60 17.92 -6.64
N LEU A 272 7.64 17.09 -6.78
CA LEU A 272 8.05 16.55 -8.07
C LEU A 272 6.95 15.67 -8.66
N LEU A 273 6.43 14.76 -7.84
CA LEU A 273 5.38 13.83 -8.25
C LEU A 273 4.08 14.56 -8.57
N ALA A 274 3.71 15.59 -7.80
CA ALA A 274 2.49 16.36 -7.99
C ALA A 274 2.40 17.06 -9.36
N MET A 275 3.54 17.33 -10.01
CA MET A 275 3.57 17.91 -11.35
C MET A 275 3.26 16.89 -12.45
N ILE A 276 3.58 15.61 -12.24
CA ILE A 276 3.54 14.56 -13.28
C ILE A 276 2.17 14.49 -13.98
N PRO A 277 1.02 14.52 -13.28
CA PRO A 277 -0.29 14.48 -13.93
C PRO A 277 -0.52 15.56 -14.98
N ASP A 278 -0.23 16.81 -14.64
CA ASP A 278 -0.44 17.93 -15.57
C ASP A 278 0.53 17.87 -16.76
N LEU A 279 1.79 17.45 -16.50
CA LEU A 279 2.79 17.28 -17.55
C LEU A 279 2.39 16.20 -18.56
N ILE A 280 1.87 15.07 -18.08
CA ILE A 280 1.46 13.93 -18.93
C ILE A 280 0.18 14.24 -19.71
N ARG A 281 -0.74 15.03 -19.14
CA ARG A 281 -1.96 15.46 -19.87
C ARG A 281 -1.64 16.44 -21.00
N HIS A 282 -0.61 17.28 -20.85
CA HIS A 282 -0.25 18.31 -21.82
C HIS A 282 1.24 18.26 -22.23
N PRO A 283 1.71 17.15 -22.82
CA PRO A 283 3.15 16.88 -22.95
C PRO A 283 3.86 17.79 -23.96
N LYS A 284 3.20 18.15 -25.07
CA LYS A 284 3.77 19.07 -26.07
C LYS A 284 3.98 20.48 -25.52
N GLU A 285 3.05 20.95 -24.69
CA GLU A 285 3.11 22.28 -24.07
C GLU A 285 4.13 22.34 -22.93
N ASN A 286 4.51 21.18 -22.39
CA ASN A 286 5.33 21.06 -21.19
C ASN A 286 6.69 20.40 -21.42
N GLU A 287 7.16 20.30 -22.67
CA GLU A 287 8.38 19.54 -23.03
C GLU A 287 9.60 19.89 -22.16
N ALA A 288 9.92 21.20 -22.02
CA ALA A 288 11.06 21.63 -21.20
C ALA A 288 10.91 21.23 -19.72
N ARG A 289 9.68 21.25 -19.20
CA ARG A 289 9.39 20.87 -17.81
C ARG A 289 9.41 19.35 -17.65
N ILE A 290 8.96 18.59 -18.64
CA ILE A 290 9.11 17.13 -18.70
C ILE A 290 10.59 16.75 -18.69
N GLN A 291 11.43 17.42 -19.49
CA GLN A 291 12.87 17.19 -19.50
C GLN A 291 13.49 17.45 -18.12
N TRP A 292 13.09 18.53 -17.45
CA TRP A 292 13.58 18.85 -16.10
C TRP A 292 13.15 17.80 -15.07
N VAL A 293 11.89 17.35 -15.09
CA VAL A 293 11.40 16.29 -14.20
C VAL A 293 12.10 14.97 -14.51
N TYR A 294 12.28 14.63 -15.79
CA TYR A 294 12.99 13.44 -16.22
C TYR A 294 14.43 13.42 -15.68
N ASN A 295 15.19 14.51 -15.84
CA ASN A 295 16.55 14.61 -15.32
C ASN A 295 16.58 14.45 -13.79
N SER A 296 15.59 15.00 -13.10
CA SER A 296 15.45 14.85 -11.64
C SER A 296 15.16 13.39 -11.23
N ILE A 297 14.33 12.68 -11.99
CA ILE A 297 14.03 11.26 -11.76
C ILE A 297 15.24 10.39 -12.09
N LEU A 298 15.97 10.70 -13.16
CA LEU A 298 17.19 10.01 -13.56
C LEU A 298 18.28 10.12 -12.49
N ASP A 299 18.50 11.32 -11.93
CA ASP A 299 19.41 11.53 -10.80
C ASP A 299 19.03 10.67 -9.58
N ARG A 300 17.74 10.64 -9.20
CA ARG A 300 17.25 9.81 -8.09
C ARG A 300 17.41 8.31 -8.36
N HIS A 301 17.12 7.88 -9.58
CA HIS A 301 17.35 6.52 -10.03
C HIS A 301 18.83 6.11 -9.90
N LEU A 302 19.76 6.96 -10.35
CA LEU A 302 21.19 6.70 -10.24
C LEU A 302 21.67 6.69 -8.78
N GLN A 303 21.17 7.61 -7.95
CA GLN A 303 21.47 7.61 -6.51
C GLN A 303 21.02 6.31 -5.84
N MET A 304 19.85 5.78 -6.20
CA MET A 304 19.37 4.49 -5.70
C MET A 304 20.28 3.33 -6.12
N LYS A 305 20.81 3.33 -7.36
CA LYS A 305 21.79 2.33 -7.80
C LYS A 305 23.06 2.36 -6.97
N VAL A 306 23.62 3.55 -6.75
CA VAL A 306 24.81 3.73 -5.90
C VAL A 306 24.50 3.26 -4.48
N TYR A 307 23.35 3.65 -3.93
CA TYR A 307 22.91 3.24 -2.61
C TYR A 307 22.83 1.72 -2.46
N PHE A 308 22.23 1.03 -3.44
CA PHE A 308 22.15 -0.43 -3.45
C PHE A 308 23.52 -1.10 -3.51
N SER A 309 24.42 -0.57 -4.33
CA SER A 309 25.78 -1.11 -4.43
C SER A 309 26.56 -0.95 -3.12
N ALA A 310 26.40 0.18 -2.44
CA ALA A 310 27.09 0.49 -1.19
C ALA A 310 26.51 -0.22 0.04
N ASN A 311 25.22 -0.60 0.02
CA ASN A 311 24.50 -1.12 1.18
C ASN A 311 23.97 -2.54 0.98
N LYS A 312 24.56 -3.33 0.06
CA LYS A 312 24.07 -4.67 -0.30
C LYS A 312 23.87 -5.59 0.92
N ASP A 313 24.86 -5.64 1.82
CA ASP A 313 24.81 -6.50 3.01
C ASP A 313 23.84 -5.98 4.08
N LYS A 314 23.70 -4.66 4.21
CA LYS A 314 22.74 -4.07 5.16
C LYS A 314 21.29 -4.31 4.72
N LEU A 315 21.03 -4.22 3.42
CA LEU A 315 19.69 -4.40 2.86
C LEU A 315 19.24 -5.87 2.85
N SER A 316 20.18 -6.83 2.86
CA SER A 316 19.86 -8.23 3.06
C SER A 316 19.61 -8.56 4.54
N GLN A 317 20.25 -7.84 5.46
CA GLN A 317 20.04 -8.01 6.91
C GLN A 317 18.77 -7.32 7.42
N ASN A 318 18.44 -6.14 6.89
CA ASN A 318 17.21 -5.42 7.22
C ASN A 318 16.22 -5.51 6.04
N THR A 319 15.44 -6.58 6.06
CA THR A 319 14.40 -6.86 5.07
C THR A 319 13.47 -5.67 4.85
N TYR A 320 13.00 -5.04 5.92
CA TYR A 320 12.07 -3.92 5.84
C TYR A 320 12.65 -2.75 5.04
N HIS A 321 13.88 -2.37 5.37
CA HIS A 321 14.58 -1.30 4.65
C HIS A 321 14.83 -1.68 3.18
N GLY A 322 15.13 -2.95 2.92
CA GLY A 322 15.19 -3.53 1.58
C GLY A 322 13.91 -3.31 0.77
N MET A 323 12.75 -3.66 1.34
CA MET A 323 11.43 -3.51 0.71
C MET A 323 11.10 -2.06 0.39
N LEU A 324 11.34 -1.14 1.34
CA LEU A 324 11.14 0.30 1.11
C LEU A 324 11.98 0.81 -0.06
N CYS A 325 13.26 0.44 -0.10
CA CYS A 325 14.16 0.84 -1.17
C CYS A 325 13.72 0.27 -2.52
N ASN A 326 13.30 -1.00 -2.56
CA ASN A 326 12.82 -1.64 -3.79
C ASN A 326 11.56 -0.96 -4.33
N GLY A 327 10.60 -0.62 -3.46
CA GLY A 327 9.41 0.12 -3.85
C GLY A 327 9.71 1.52 -4.39
N GLN A 328 10.64 2.25 -3.77
CA GLN A 328 11.08 3.57 -4.27
C GLN A 328 11.75 3.46 -5.63
N TYR A 329 12.66 2.50 -5.79
CA TYR A 329 13.36 2.29 -7.04
C TYR A 329 12.42 1.89 -8.17
N GLY A 330 11.43 1.03 -7.89
CA GLY A 330 10.40 0.65 -8.86
C GLY A 330 9.62 1.85 -9.40
N ALA A 331 9.20 2.77 -8.52
CA ALA A 331 8.49 3.96 -8.99
C ALA A 331 9.40 4.93 -9.75
N TYR A 332 10.68 5.10 -9.38
CA TYR A 332 11.62 5.90 -10.19
C TYR A 332 11.85 5.29 -11.58
N ILE A 333 11.95 3.96 -11.70
CA ILE A 333 12.06 3.27 -12.99
C ILE A 333 10.80 3.50 -13.82
N ALA A 334 9.60 3.27 -13.26
CA ALA A 334 8.34 3.43 -13.99
C ALA A 334 8.13 4.88 -14.50
N ILE A 335 8.36 5.87 -13.63
CA ILE A 335 8.30 7.28 -14.00
C ILE A 335 9.37 7.61 -15.05
N GLY A 336 10.60 7.15 -14.84
CA GLY A 336 11.72 7.38 -15.74
C GLY A 336 11.46 6.84 -17.15
N ILE A 337 10.97 5.60 -17.25
CA ILE A 337 10.60 4.98 -18.53
C ILE A 337 9.53 5.80 -19.26
N THR A 338 8.51 6.24 -18.54
CA THR A 338 7.39 6.95 -19.17
C THR A 338 7.79 8.33 -19.67
N LEU A 339 8.48 9.12 -18.85
CA LEU A 339 8.97 10.43 -19.26
C LEU A 339 10.02 10.30 -20.37
N ASN A 340 10.89 9.29 -20.32
CA ASN A 340 11.82 8.97 -21.40
C ASN A 340 11.08 8.68 -22.70
N ALA A 341 10.04 7.84 -22.66
CA ALA A 341 9.27 7.49 -23.84
C ALA A 341 8.58 8.71 -24.47
N ILE A 342 7.96 9.58 -23.65
CA ILE A 342 7.40 10.86 -24.12
C ILE A 342 8.48 11.72 -24.78
N LEU A 343 9.63 11.90 -24.12
CA LEU A 343 10.74 12.69 -24.67
C LEU A 343 11.32 12.10 -25.94
N ARG A 344 11.33 10.77 -26.12
CA ARG A 344 11.78 10.12 -27.36
C ARG A 344 10.84 10.38 -28.52
N VAL A 345 9.54 10.46 -28.27
CA VAL A 345 8.57 10.81 -29.32
C VAL A 345 8.70 12.29 -29.70
N LEU A 346 8.92 13.17 -28.71
CA LEU A 346 9.15 14.61 -28.96
C LEU A 346 10.52 14.88 -29.61
N ASN A 347 11.55 14.09 -29.25
CA ASN A 347 12.92 14.21 -29.74
C ASN A 347 13.49 12.87 -30.30
N PRO A 348 13.03 12.40 -31.48
CA PRO A 348 13.39 11.08 -32.01
C PRO A 348 14.88 10.86 -32.28
N ASN A 349 15.62 11.93 -32.54
CA ASN A 349 17.05 11.85 -32.87
C ASN A 349 17.97 11.80 -31.64
N ASN A 350 17.42 11.90 -30.43
CA ASN A 350 18.21 11.87 -29.21
C ASN A 350 18.60 10.42 -28.84
N ILE A 351 19.80 10.03 -29.26
CA ILE A 351 20.36 8.69 -29.02
C ILE A 351 20.60 8.38 -27.53
N LEU A 352 20.80 9.40 -26.68
CA LEU A 352 21.01 9.20 -25.25
C LEU A 352 19.75 8.64 -24.61
N LEU A 353 18.57 9.17 -24.96
CA LEU A 353 17.30 8.69 -24.44
C LEU A 353 17.06 7.20 -24.78
N ALA A 354 17.48 6.74 -25.97
CA ALA A 354 17.38 5.32 -26.35
C ALA A 354 18.30 4.42 -25.50
N THR A 355 19.48 4.92 -25.15
CA THR A 355 20.44 4.21 -24.29
C THR A 355 19.92 4.14 -22.86
N GLU A 356 19.41 5.25 -22.33
CA GLU A 356 18.81 5.34 -21.00
C GLU A 356 17.57 4.45 -20.86
N GLN A 357 16.72 4.37 -21.89
CA GLN A 357 15.59 3.44 -21.92
C GLN A 357 16.03 1.98 -21.72
N SER A 358 17.11 1.58 -22.41
CA SER A 358 17.64 0.22 -22.31
C SER A 358 18.17 -0.08 -20.90
N ILE A 359 18.81 0.91 -20.26
CA ILE A 359 19.26 0.84 -18.87
C ILE A 359 18.06 0.66 -17.93
N PHE A 360 17.02 1.49 -18.06
CA PHE A 360 15.81 1.36 -17.24
C PHE A 360 15.15 -0.03 -17.41
N CYS A 361 15.07 -0.56 -18.64
CA CYS A 361 14.50 -1.88 -18.87
C CYS A 361 15.32 -3.00 -18.18
N GLY A 362 16.66 -2.91 -18.25
CA GLY A 362 17.54 -3.84 -17.54
C GLY A 362 17.40 -3.73 -16.02
N ASP A 363 17.32 -2.51 -15.50
CA ASP A 363 17.15 -2.25 -14.07
C ASP A 363 15.77 -2.71 -13.56
N ALA A 364 14.71 -2.63 -14.38
CA ALA A 364 13.39 -3.18 -14.05
C ALA A 364 13.44 -4.70 -13.86
N ILE A 365 14.16 -5.42 -14.73
CA ILE A 365 14.38 -6.87 -14.60
C ILE A 365 15.15 -7.17 -13.31
N ILE A 366 16.26 -6.47 -13.06
CA ILE A 366 17.09 -6.68 -11.86
C ILE A 366 16.28 -6.45 -10.58
N LEU A 367 15.49 -5.38 -10.54
CA LEU A 367 14.61 -5.08 -9.42
C LEU A 367 13.58 -6.19 -9.21
N ALA A 368 12.92 -6.64 -10.27
CA ALA A 368 11.91 -7.69 -10.19
C ALA A 368 12.49 -9.03 -9.72
N GLU A 369 13.69 -9.41 -10.16
CA GLU A 369 14.35 -10.62 -9.62
C GLU A 369 14.61 -10.50 -8.12
N ARG A 370 15.10 -9.33 -7.70
CA ARG A 370 15.46 -9.08 -6.31
C ARG A 370 14.24 -9.05 -5.39
N ALA A 371 13.13 -8.50 -5.86
CA ALA A 371 11.90 -8.35 -5.07
C ALA A 371 10.98 -9.58 -5.13
N LYS A 372 11.46 -10.73 -5.62
CA LYS A 372 10.63 -11.94 -5.78
C LYS A 372 10.03 -12.44 -4.48
N GLU A 373 10.77 -12.37 -3.38
CA GLU A 373 10.31 -12.80 -2.06
C GLU A 373 9.28 -11.84 -1.45
N GLU A 374 9.22 -10.60 -1.95
CA GLU A 374 8.28 -9.56 -1.47
C GLU A 374 6.85 -9.78 -1.99
N ARG A 375 6.60 -10.87 -2.71
CA ARG A 375 5.27 -11.26 -3.16
C ARG A 375 4.51 -12.03 -2.05
N PRO A 376 3.18 -11.89 -1.94
CA PRO A 376 2.31 -11.19 -2.89
C PRO A 376 2.03 -9.72 -2.57
N LEU A 377 2.35 -9.22 -1.36
CA LEU A 377 1.84 -7.94 -0.89
C LEU A 377 2.86 -6.79 -0.98
N ALA A 378 4.12 -7.06 -0.66
CA ALA A 378 5.14 -6.04 -0.37
C ALA A 378 5.91 -5.52 -1.60
N ALA A 379 5.80 -6.17 -2.76
CA ALA A 379 6.49 -5.78 -3.99
C ALA A 379 5.86 -4.56 -4.69
N HIS A 380 5.72 -3.45 -3.98
CA HIS A 380 5.11 -2.21 -4.46
C HIS A 380 5.88 -1.63 -5.66
N HIS A 381 5.15 -1.09 -6.65
CA HIS A 381 5.69 -0.49 -7.88
C HIS A 381 6.57 -1.38 -8.77
N VAL A 382 6.95 -2.59 -8.35
CA VAL A 382 7.70 -3.55 -9.18
C VAL A 382 6.89 -3.98 -10.41
N PRO A 383 5.60 -4.38 -10.28
CA PRO A 383 4.74 -4.63 -11.44
C PRO A 383 4.67 -3.46 -12.42
N GLN A 384 4.57 -2.23 -11.91
CA GLN A 384 4.51 -1.03 -12.74
C GLN A 384 5.81 -0.87 -13.54
N ALA A 385 6.98 -1.00 -12.91
CA ALA A 385 8.27 -0.91 -13.59
C ALA A 385 8.45 -1.94 -14.72
N ILE A 386 8.10 -3.21 -14.47
CA ILE A 386 8.26 -4.27 -15.50
C ILE A 386 7.23 -4.14 -16.63
N VAL A 387 6.01 -3.71 -16.33
CA VAL A 387 4.98 -3.45 -17.35
C VAL A 387 5.40 -2.23 -18.19
N SER A 388 5.91 -1.17 -17.56
CA SER A 388 6.43 -0.02 -18.30
C SER A 388 7.60 -0.40 -19.22
N ALA A 389 8.53 -1.21 -18.73
CA ALA A 389 9.65 -1.72 -19.52
C ALA A 389 9.18 -2.58 -20.70
N TRP A 390 8.18 -3.43 -20.50
CA TRP A 390 7.58 -4.26 -21.55
C TRP A 390 7.00 -3.41 -22.67
N CYS A 391 6.29 -2.34 -22.33
CA CYS A 391 5.68 -1.44 -23.30
C CYS A 391 6.72 -0.74 -24.20
N VAL A 392 7.94 -0.48 -23.72
CA VAL A 392 8.90 0.33 -24.46
C VAL A 392 10.05 -0.44 -25.11
N THR A 393 10.40 -1.62 -24.60
CA THR A 393 11.59 -2.36 -25.08
C THR A 393 11.43 -2.84 -26.52
N GLY A 394 12.44 -2.65 -27.36
CA GLY A 394 12.51 -3.25 -28.70
C GLY A 394 13.29 -4.58 -28.73
N ASP A 395 14.02 -4.91 -27.67
CA ASP A 395 14.89 -6.09 -27.64
C ASP A 395 14.09 -7.36 -27.31
N SER A 396 14.23 -8.37 -28.17
CA SER A 396 13.45 -9.60 -28.04
C SER A 396 13.80 -10.43 -26.81
N LYS A 397 15.05 -10.38 -26.32
CA LYS A 397 15.48 -11.17 -25.14
C LYS A 397 15.00 -10.51 -23.86
N THR A 398 15.18 -9.20 -23.73
CA THR A 398 14.62 -8.38 -22.66
C THR A 398 13.11 -8.54 -22.61
N ARG A 399 12.44 -8.50 -23.77
CA ARG A 399 11.00 -8.70 -23.86
C ARG A 399 10.60 -10.07 -23.30
N GLU A 400 11.19 -11.16 -23.78
CA GLU A 400 10.87 -12.51 -23.27
C GLU A 400 11.07 -12.62 -21.75
N ARG A 401 12.14 -12.04 -21.20
CA ARG A 401 12.36 -12.05 -19.75
C ARG A 401 11.29 -11.25 -19.00
N LEU A 402 10.92 -10.07 -19.49
CA LEU A 402 9.86 -9.26 -18.91
C LEU A 402 8.52 -9.99 -18.93
N ARG A 403 8.20 -10.75 -19.99
CA ARG A 403 6.98 -11.57 -20.06
C ARG A 403 6.91 -12.57 -18.90
N GLN A 404 8.00 -13.28 -18.66
CA GLN A 404 8.09 -14.26 -17.59
C GLN A 404 7.90 -13.60 -16.22
N LEU A 405 8.57 -12.46 -16.00
CA LEU A 405 8.41 -11.68 -14.78
C LEU A 405 6.99 -11.14 -14.59
N ILE A 406 6.34 -10.66 -15.65
CA ILE A 406 4.95 -10.21 -15.57
C ILE A 406 4.02 -11.35 -15.14
N GLU A 407 4.26 -12.58 -15.61
CA GLU A 407 3.52 -13.76 -15.13
C GLU A 407 3.86 -14.11 -13.67
N ASP A 408 5.14 -14.05 -13.27
CA ASP A 408 5.58 -14.27 -11.88
C ASP A 408 4.89 -13.30 -10.90
N TYR A 409 4.62 -12.07 -11.34
CA TYR A 409 4.01 -11.00 -10.56
C TYR A 409 2.48 -10.90 -10.71
N ARG A 410 1.87 -11.74 -11.55
CA ARG A 410 0.44 -11.67 -11.90
C ARG A 410 -0.50 -11.63 -10.71
N ASN A 411 -0.23 -12.45 -9.69
CA ASN A 411 -1.11 -12.63 -8.53
C ASN A 411 -0.72 -11.73 -7.33
N THR A 412 0.02 -10.65 -7.58
CA THR A 412 0.44 -9.72 -6.52
C THR A 412 -0.60 -8.61 -6.31
N TYR A 413 -0.64 -8.07 -5.10
CA TYR A 413 -1.46 -6.90 -4.79
C TYR A 413 -1.14 -5.72 -5.71
N ALA A 414 0.14 -5.46 -5.93
CA ALA A 414 0.59 -4.35 -6.77
C ALA A 414 0.20 -4.54 -8.25
N MET A 415 0.18 -5.77 -8.78
CA MET A 415 -0.31 -6.03 -10.14
C MET A 415 -1.82 -5.86 -10.25
N ALA A 416 -2.59 -6.36 -9.27
CA ALA A 416 -4.04 -6.16 -9.25
C ALA A 416 -4.41 -4.68 -9.17
N LYS A 417 -3.69 -3.92 -8.33
CA LYS A 417 -3.81 -2.47 -8.25
C LYS A 417 -3.53 -1.82 -9.60
N LEU A 418 -2.42 -2.19 -10.25
CA LEU A 418 -2.06 -1.69 -11.58
C LEU A 418 -3.17 -1.96 -12.62
N LEU A 419 -3.67 -3.20 -12.71
CA LEU A 419 -4.74 -3.57 -13.67
C LEU A 419 -6.00 -2.74 -13.50
N GLN A 420 -6.37 -2.45 -12.25
CA GLN A 420 -7.51 -1.59 -11.92
C GLN A 420 -7.34 -0.15 -12.41
N HIS A 421 -6.10 0.35 -12.48
CA HIS A 421 -5.83 1.68 -13.06
C HIS A 421 -5.79 1.65 -14.59
N ILE A 422 -5.23 0.58 -15.16
CA ILE A 422 -5.05 0.41 -16.62
C ILE A 422 -6.38 0.42 -17.37
N SER A 423 -7.44 -0.08 -16.77
CA SER A 423 -8.78 -0.03 -17.37
C SER A 423 -9.33 1.37 -17.62
N TYR A 424 -8.70 2.41 -17.06
CA TYR A 424 -9.06 3.81 -17.32
C TYR A 424 -8.30 4.42 -18.50
N TRP A 425 -7.37 3.68 -19.09
CA TRP A 425 -6.59 4.17 -20.22
C TRP A 425 -7.49 4.30 -21.44
N GLN A 426 -7.61 5.53 -21.95
CA GLN A 426 -8.33 5.79 -23.20
C GLN A 426 -7.66 5.08 -24.37
N VAL A 427 -6.32 5.02 -24.36
CA VAL A 427 -5.51 4.34 -25.37
C VAL A 427 -4.42 3.55 -24.64
N ALA A 428 -4.65 2.25 -24.45
CA ALA A 428 -3.60 1.41 -23.91
C ALA A 428 -2.51 1.16 -24.96
N PRO A 429 -1.23 1.04 -24.55
CA PRO A 429 -0.17 0.60 -25.44
C PRO A 429 -0.55 -0.71 -26.13
N THR A 430 -0.47 -0.75 -27.46
CA THR A 430 -0.84 -1.93 -28.28
C THR A 430 -0.15 -3.20 -27.76
N ARG A 431 1.07 -3.07 -27.25
CA ARG A 431 1.87 -4.18 -26.71
C ARG A 431 1.31 -4.84 -25.44
N LEU A 432 0.44 -4.17 -24.69
CA LEU A 432 -0.21 -4.81 -23.55
C LEU A 432 -1.28 -5.81 -23.97
N MET A 433 -1.85 -5.62 -25.16
CA MET A 433 -2.79 -6.59 -25.74
C MET A 433 -2.11 -7.93 -26.06
N GLU A 434 -0.77 -7.98 -26.12
CA GLU A 434 0.00 -9.22 -26.28
C GLU A 434 0.00 -10.09 -24.99
N ILE A 435 -0.50 -9.56 -23.87
CA ILE A 435 -0.62 -10.27 -22.60
C ILE A 435 -2.09 -10.66 -22.39
N PRO A 436 -2.46 -11.95 -22.53
CA PRO A 436 -3.87 -12.36 -22.69
C PRO A 436 -4.80 -12.02 -21.52
N TRP A 437 -4.26 -11.83 -20.32
CA TRP A 437 -5.04 -11.52 -19.12
C TRP A 437 -5.08 -10.02 -18.79
N PHE A 438 -4.37 -9.16 -19.52
CA PHE A 438 -4.64 -7.72 -19.53
C PHE A 438 -5.92 -7.48 -20.34
N ARG A 439 -7.07 -7.44 -19.67
CA ARG A 439 -8.34 -7.10 -20.31
C ARG A 439 -8.60 -5.61 -20.15
N LEU A 440 -8.70 -4.91 -21.27
CA LEU A 440 -9.06 -3.51 -21.34
C LEU A 440 -10.49 -3.38 -21.84
N ASP A 441 -11.37 -2.79 -21.03
CA ASP A 441 -12.75 -2.49 -21.43
C ASP A 441 -12.80 -1.21 -22.30
N CYS A 442 -12.15 -1.22 -23.46
CA CYS A 442 -12.08 -0.05 -24.37
C CYS A 442 -13.39 0.23 -25.15
N THR A 443 -14.56 -0.28 -24.74
CA THR A 443 -15.76 -0.36 -25.60
C THR A 443 -16.75 0.81 -25.52
N LYS A 444 -16.38 2.02 -25.08
CA LYS A 444 -17.39 3.10 -24.92
C LYS A 444 -17.16 4.47 -25.58
N GLN A 445 -16.19 4.68 -26.47
CA GLN A 445 -16.02 6.02 -27.10
C GLN A 445 -15.98 6.12 -28.63
N ASN A 446 -16.02 5.01 -29.38
CA ASN A 446 -15.98 5.09 -30.86
C ASN A 446 -17.34 5.24 -31.57
N SER A 447 -18.40 5.70 -30.87
CA SER A 447 -19.75 5.82 -31.48
C SER A 447 -20.28 7.26 -31.58
N GLN A 448 -19.43 8.28 -31.51
CA GLN A 448 -19.83 9.66 -31.86
C GLN A 448 -18.66 10.36 -32.56
N GLY A 449 -18.75 10.52 -33.89
CA GLY A 449 -17.78 11.31 -34.65
C GLY A 449 -17.42 10.78 -36.04
N ALA A 450 -18.30 10.06 -36.72
CA ALA A 450 -18.21 9.90 -38.18
C ALA A 450 -19.12 10.96 -38.82
N GLY A 451 -18.53 12.09 -39.22
CA GLY A 451 -19.22 13.19 -39.87
C GLY A 451 -18.25 14.05 -40.68
N ASP A 452 -18.20 13.75 -41.98
CA ASP A 452 -17.72 14.50 -43.15
C ASP A 452 -16.29 15.06 -43.23
N GLU A 453 -15.58 14.52 -44.23
CA GLU A 453 -14.35 15.04 -44.81
C GLU A 453 -14.61 16.34 -45.60
N THR A 454 -13.71 17.32 -45.48
CA THR A 454 -13.32 18.12 -46.64
C THR A 454 -11.82 18.38 -46.61
N SER A 455 -11.21 18.20 -47.78
CA SER A 455 -9.78 18.11 -48.02
C SER A 455 -9.13 19.47 -48.22
N MET A 456 -8.09 19.79 -47.45
CA MET A 456 -6.81 20.34 -47.95
C MET A 456 -5.77 20.32 -46.81
N ASP A 457 -4.53 19.99 -47.16
CA ASP A 457 -3.31 19.97 -46.31
C ASP A 457 -3.00 18.73 -45.44
N ARG A 458 -3.09 17.52 -46.02
CA ARG A 458 -2.96 16.22 -45.32
C ARG A 458 -1.54 15.67 -45.04
N ARG A 459 -0.45 16.39 -45.33
CA ARG A 459 0.92 15.83 -45.16
C ARG A 459 1.65 16.28 -43.91
N THR A 460 1.45 17.52 -43.48
CA THR A 460 1.94 18.04 -42.20
C THR A 460 1.09 17.51 -41.05
N ASP A 461 -0.24 17.44 -41.25
CA ASP A 461 -1.20 17.05 -40.20
C ASP A 461 -1.08 15.59 -39.76
N ARG A 462 -0.89 14.65 -40.69
CA ARG A 462 -0.74 13.21 -40.36
C ARG A 462 0.46 12.90 -39.48
N ARG A 463 1.55 13.68 -39.59
CA ARG A 463 2.76 13.48 -38.79
C ARG A 463 2.55 14.01 -37.37
N THR A 464 1.94 15.19 -37.24
CA THR A 464 1.55 15.75 -35.93
C THR A 464 0.48 14.93 -35.23
N GLU A 465 -0.49 14.36 -35.97
CA GLU A 465 -1.49 13.41 -35.47
C GLU A 465 -0.84 12.10 -35.01
N GLY A 466 0.08 11.53 -35.80
CA GLY A 466 0.83 10.33 -35.45
C GLY A 466 1.66 10.50 -34.17
N THR A 467 2.43 11.60 -34.08
CA THR A 467 3.17 11.96 -32.87
C THR A 467 2.22 12.23 -31.69
N SER A 468 1.06 12.85 -31.91
CA SER A 468 0.08 13.08 -30.83
C SER A 468 -0.48 11.77 -30.27
N ARG A 469 -0.77 10.81 -31.14
CA ARG A 469 -1.29 9.49 -30.78
C ARG A 469 -0.23 8.64 -30.09
N GLU A 470 1.01 8.64 -30.58
CA GLU A 470 2.13 7.95 -29.94
C GLU A 470 2.40 8.51 -28.55
N VAL A 471 2.46 9.84 -28.40
CA VAL A 471 2.61 10.45 -27.07
C VAL A 471 1.47 10.03 -26.14
N GLN A 472 0.22 10.01 -26.61
CA GLN A 472 -0.93 9.53 -25.82
C GLN A 472 -0.81 8.05 -25.40
N GLU A 473 -0.26 7.18 -26.26
CA GLU A 473 0.01 5.78 -25.91
C GLU A 473 1.05 5.67 -24.78
N PHE A 474 2.11 6.49 -24.82
CA PHE A 474 3.15 6.48 -23.76
C PHE A 474 2.71 7.18 -22.48
N CYS A 475 1.80 8.15 -22.55
CA CYS A 475 1.17 8.74 -21.36
C CYS A 475 0.49 7.67 -20.50
N CYS A 476 0.03 6.59 -21.13
CA CYS A 476 -0.61 5.42 -20.52
C CYS A 476 0.40 4.33 -20.12
N ILE A 477 1.66 4.64 -19.77
CA ILE A 477 2.64 3.61 -19.34
C ILE A 477 3.00 3.71 -17.87
N LEU A 478 2.84 4.91 -17.32
CA LEU A 478 2.87 5.15 -15.89
C LEU A 478 1.67 4.40 -15.30
#